data_AF-A0A7C2M8P7-F1
#
_entry.id   AF-A0A7C2M8P7-F1
#
_cell.length_a   1.000
_cell.length_b   1.000
_cell.length_c   1.000
_cell.angle_alpha   90.00
_cell.angle_beta   90.00
_cell.angle_gamma   90.00
#
_symmetry.space_group_name_H-M   'P 1'
#
loop_
_entity.id
_entity.type
_entity.pdbx_description
1 polymer ?
#
loop_
_entity_poly.entity_id
_entity_poly.type
_entity_poly.pdbx_seq_one_letter_code
_entity_poly.pdbx_strand_id
1 'polypeptide(L)'
;MEELNVVNVLGLDIGGANTKATFLRTEQGKVTEQKTVLEYFPVWKREKKQLVGLLKNIEKTLAKSTVLDGVGVTITAELSDAYITKKEGITHVLDCVTQVFGDMKVFVLDVEANLLSVRQALKEHLKVSSANWAATGWVVSQLIKTGIVVDVGSTTTSIIPIINGKITAQGKTDLEKLQNGELIYSGSLRTNIAAIINTIPVN
;
A
#
# COMPACT_ATOMS: atom_id res chain seq x y z
N MET A 1 -24.00 -18.56 -5.03
CA MET A 1 -22.81 -17.73 -5.28
C MET A 1 -22.35 -18.11 -6.67
N GLU A 2 -22.47 -17.23 -7.66
CA GLU A 2 -21.77 -17.45 -8.94
C GLU A 2 -20.29 -17.51 -8.62
N GLU A 3 -19.67 -18.67 -8.86
CA GLU A 3 -18.21 -18.74 -8.93
C GLU A 3 -17.80 -17.81 -10.06
N LEU A 4 -17.18 -16.68 -9.70
CA LEU A 4 -16.54 -15.81 -10.69
C LEU A 4 -15.45 -16.65 -11.37
N ASN A 5 -15.76 -17.16 -12.57
CA ASN A 5 -14.86 -18.05 -13.31
C ASN A 5 -13.54 -17.37 -13.66
N VAL A 6 -13.56 -16.06 -13.89
CA VAL A 6 -12.39 -15.22 -14.13
C VAL A 6 -12.57 -13.89 -13.38
N VAL A 7 -11.53 -13.42 -12.69
CA VAL A 7 -11.51 -12.10 -12.05
C VAL A 7 -10.21 -11.38 -12.40
N ASN A 8 -10.32 -10.15 -12.91
CA ASN A 8 -9.22 -9.25 -13.22
C ASN A 8 -9.20 -8.09 -12.23
N VAL A 9 -8.13 -7.96 -11.44
CA VAL A 9 -8.01 -6.88 -10.45
C VAL A 9 -6.70 -6.13 -10.61
N LEU A 10 -6.73 -4.85 -10.24
CA LEU A 10 -5.55 -4.01 -10.15
C LEU A 10 -5.31 -3.62 -8.68
N GLY A 11 -4.17 -3.99 -8.11
CA GLY A 11 -3.71 -3.51 -6.81
C GLY A 11 -2.79 -2.31 -6.99
N LEU A 12 -3.00 -1.24 -6.23
CA LEU A 12 -2.23 0.00 -6.24
C LEU A 12 -1.70 0.30 -4.84
N ASP A 13 -0.38 0.41 -4.71
CA ASP A 13 0.29 0.95 -3.53
C ASP A 13 0.82 2.35 -3.88
N ILE A 14 0.03 3.37 -3.54
CA ILE A 14 0.30 4.77 -3.89
C ILE A 14 1.10 5.42 -2.77
N GLY A 15 2.42 5.42 -2.92
CA GLY A 15 3.35 5.98 -1.96
C GLY A 15 3.87 7.37 -2.32
N GLY A 16 4.55 7.99 -1.36
CA GLY A 16 5.02 9.37 -1.52
C GLY A 16 6.04 9.53 -2.64
N ALA A 17 6.96 8.57 -2.77
CA ALA A 17 8.04 8.61 -3.77
C ALA A 17 7.79 7.71 -4.98
N ASN A 18 7.06 6.63 -4.77
CA ASN A 18 6.86 5.57 -5.76
C ASN A 18 5.42 5.10 -5.69
N THR A 19 4.85 4.78 -6.83
CA THR A 19 3.61 4.01 -6.93
C THR A 19 3.94 2.63 -7.45
N LYS A 20 3.50 1.58 -6.74
CA LYS A 20 3.60 0.20 -7.21
C LYS A 20 2.22 -0.25 -7.65
N ALA A 21 2.17 -1.06 -8.69
CA ALA A 21 0.92 -1.64 -9.15
C ALA A 21 1.09 -3.09 -9.56
N THR A 22 0.07 -3.90 -9.28
CA THR A 22 0.00 -5.30 -9.67
C THR A 22 -1.34 -5.58 -10.33
N PHE A 23 -1.32 -6.07 -11.55
CA PHE A 23 -2.48 -6.68 -12.18
C PHE A 23 -2.48 -8.18 -11.91
N LEU A 24 -3.63 -8.71 -11.51
CA LEU A 24 -3.86 -10.14 -11.34
C LEU A 24 -5.07 -10.57 -12.15
N ARG A 25 -4.89 -11.63 -12.94
CA ARG A 25 -5.99 -12.45 -13.45
C ARG A 25 -6.06 -13.71 -12.62
N THR A 26 -7.25 -14.01 -12.12
CA THR A 26 -7.53 -15.27 -11.44
C THR A 26 -8.57 -16.05 -12.21
N GLU A 27 -8.41 -17.37 -12.28
CA GLU A 27 -9.40 -18.28 -12.83
C GLU A 27 -9.65 -19.38 -11.80
N GLN A 28 -10.91 -19.61 -11.44
CA GLN A 28 -11.28 -20.57 -10.37
C GLN A 28 -10.48 -20.37 -9.06
N GLY A 29 -10.26 -19.10 -8.68
CA GLY A 29 -9.52 -18.73 -7.47
C GLY A 29 -8.00 -18.90 -7.53
N LYS A 30 -7.43 -19.30 -8.69
CA LYS A 30 -5.98 -19.41 -8.89
C LYS A 30 -5.46 -18.27 -9.75
N VAL A 31 -4.33 -17.70 -9.39
CA VAL A 31 -3.65 -16.68 -10.21
C VAL A 31 -3.14 -17.33 -11.49
N THR A 32 -3.61 -16.87 -12.65
CA THR A 32 -3.20 -17.34 -13.98
C THR A 32 -2.33 -16.32 -14.71
N GLU A 33 -2.44 -15.03 -14.37
CA GLU A 33 -1.58 -13.98 -14.88
C GLU A 33 -1.24 -12.98 -13.78
N GLN A 34 0.02 -12.57 -13.71
CA GLN A 34 0.50 -11.52 -12.82
C GLN A 34 1.42 -10.58 -13.59
N LYS A 35 1.18 -9.27 -13.48
CA LYS A 35 2.06 -8.23 -14.02
C LYS A 35 2.26 -7.15 -12.98
N THR A 36 3.48 -6.64 -12.84
CA THR A 36 3.82 -5.62 -11.85
C THR A 36 4.57 -4.46 -12.50
N VAL A 37 4.32 -3.25 -12.02
CA VAL A 37 5.14 -2.07 -12.32
C VAL A 37 5.50 -1.32 -11.04
N LEU A 38 6.64 -0.63 -11.10
CA LEU A 38 7.11 0.33 -10.10
C LEU A 38 7.39 1.63 -10.83
N GLU A 39 6.64 2.68 -10.48
CA GLU A 39 6.77 3.99 -11.09
C GLU A 39 7.32 4.98 -10.06
N TYR A 40 8.46 5.61 -10.39
CA TYR A 40 9.02 6.67 -9.56
C TYR A 40 8.24 7.97 -9.76
N PHE A 41 7.47 8.35 -8.73
CA PHE A 41 6.59 9.51 -8.75
C PHE A 41 6.63 10.21 -7.38
N PRO A 42 7.62 11.08 -7.14
CA PRO A 42 7.70 11.87 -5.91
C PRO A 42 6.61 12.94 -5.88
N VAL A 43 5.52 12.70 -5.16
CA VAL A 43 4.32 13.56 -5.15
C VAL A 43 4.64 14.99 -4.68
N TRP A 44 5.69 15.19 -3.88
CA TRP A 44 6.12 16.51 -3.39
C TRP A 44 6.90 17.34 -4.43
N LYS A 45 7.35 16.73 -5.53
CA LYS A 45 8.04 17.42 -6.65
C LYS A 45 7.15 17.58 -7.88
N ARG A 46 5.92 17.09 -7.82
CA ARG A 46 5.02 16.97 -8.97
C ARG A 46 3.76 17.77 -8.70
N GLU A 47 3.10 18.19 -9.78
CA GLU A 47 1.78 18.79 -9.63
C GLU A 47 0.78 17.68 -9.26
N LYS A 48 -0.07 17.95 -8.28
CA LYS A 48 -1.11 17.04 -7.78
C LYS A 48 -1.90 16.33 -8.90
N LYS A 49 -2.30 17.09 -9.94
CA LYS A 49 -3.03 16.59 -11.12
C LYS A 49 -2.27 15.54 -11.95
N GLN A 50 -0.95 15.45 -11.84
CA GLN A 50 -0.14 14.49 -12.61
C GLN A 50 -0.32 13.06 -12.11
N LEU A 51 -0.85 12.84 -10.90
CA LEU A 51 -1.16 11.51 -10.38
C LEU A 51 -2.21 10.80 -11.23
N VAL A 52 -3.22 11.53 -11.72
CA VAL A 52 -4.24 10.98 -12.64
C VAL A 52 -3.59 10.42 -13.91
N GLY A 53 -2.63 11.17 -14.49
CA GLY A 53 -1.90 10.73 -15.68
C GLY A 53 -1.06 9.48 -15.42
N LEU A 54 -0.41 9.42 -14.26
CA LEU A 54 0.34 8.23 -13.82
C LEU A 54 -0.58 7.01 -13.71
N LEU A 55 -1.71 7.14 -13.00
CA LEU A 55 -2.65 6.03 -12.78
C LEU A 55 -3.25 5.52 -14.10
N LYS A 56 -3.59 6.41 -15.05
CA LYS A 56 -4.01 6.03 -16.41
C LYS A 56 -2.93 5.27 -17.17
N ASN A 57 -1.67 5.71 -17.06
CA ASN A 57 -0.56 5.01 -17.70
C ASN A 57 -0.34 3.61 -17.10
N ILE A 58 -0.43 3.48 -15.78
CA ILE A 58 -0.35 2.19 -15.07
C ILE A 58 -1.47 1.25 -15.56
N GLU A 59 -2.72 1.72 -15.55
CA GLU A 59 -3.88 0.94 -16.02
C GLU A 59 -3.65 0.47 -17.47
N LYS A 60 -3.32 1.40 -18.38
CA LYS A 60 -3.03 1.08 -19.79
C LYS A 60 -1.90 0.07 -19.95
N THR A 61 -0.87 0.15 -19.12
CA THR A 61 0.32 -0.71 -19.20
C THR A 61 0.01 -2.12 -18.72
N LEU A 62 -0.69 -2.23 -17.59
CA LEU A 62 -0.96 -3.51 -16.93
C LEU A 62 -2.21 -4.22 -17.45
N ALA A 63 -3.33 -3.51 -17.53
CA ALA A 63 -4.63 -4.07 -17.93
C ALA A 63 -4.86 -4.01 -19.45
N LYS A 64 -4.24 -3.05 -20.16
CA LYS A 64 -4.42 -2.82 -21.61
C LYS A 64 -5.89 -2.64 -21.99
N SER A 65 -6.49 -3.63 -22.66
CA SER A 65 -7.90 -3.66 -23.07
C SER A 65 -8.75 -4.61 -22.21
N THR A 66 -8.16 -5.15 -21.13
CA THR A 66 -8.86 -6.05 -20.20
C THR A 66 -9.75 -5.23 -19.28
N VAL A 67 -11.02 -5.61 -19.18
CA VAL A 67 -11.96 -5.01 -18.23
C VAL A 67 -11.61 -5.47 -16.82
N LEU A 68 -11.46 -4.50 -15.90
CA LEU A 68 -11.19 -4.77 -14.49
C LEU A 68 -12.50 -4.96 -13.72
N ASP A 69 -12.49 -5.94 -12.82
CA ASP A 69 -13.61 -6.22 -11.89
C ASP A 69 -13.49 -5.40 -10.60
N GLY A 70 -12.31 -4.89 -10.29
CA GLY A 70 -12.08 -4.03 -9.14
C GLY A 70 -10.63 -3.55 -8.99
N VAL A 71 -10.46 -2.56 -8.12
CA VAL A 71 -9.17 -1.94 -7.82
C VAL A 71 -8.94 -1.95 -6.31
N GLY A 72 -7.86 -2.57 -5.87
CA GLY A 72 -7.40 -2.50 -4.48
C GLY A 72 -6.41 -1.35 -4.30
N VAL A 73 -6.50 -0.60 -3.21
CA VAL A 73 -5.66 0.59 -2.96
C VAL A 73 -5.10 0.57 -1.54
N THR A 74 -3.79 0.75 -1.42
CA THR A 74 -3.10 1.20 -0.20
C THR A 74 -2.51 2.58 -0.43
N ILE A 75 -2.50 3.42 0.62
CA ILE A 75 -2.02 4.79 0.54
C ILE A 75 -0.93 4.99 1.59
N THR A 76 0.23 5.45 1.12
CA THR A 76 1.32 5.97 1.98
C THR A 76 1.79 7.37 1.52
N ALA A 77 1.24 7.88 0.41
CA ALA A 77 1.59 9.19 -0.15
C ALA A 77 1.16 10.36 0.73
N GLU A 78 0.14 10.19 1.57
CA GLU A 78 -0.36 11.21 2.50
C GLU A 78 0.66 11.60 3.59
N LEU A 79 1.71 10.80 3.76
CA LEU A 79 2.82 11.07 4.68
C LEU A 79 3.90 11.98 4.07
N SER A 80 3.79 12.30 2.78
CA SER A 80 4.77 13.15 2.10
C SER A 80 4.54 14.64 2.40
N ASP A 81 5.60 15.43 2.23
CA ASP A 81 5.57 16.89 2.37
C ASP A 81 4.68 17.61 1.31
N ALA A 82 3.99 16.86 0.46
CA ALA A 82 3.03 17.39 -0.52
C ALA A 82 1.68 17.81 0.10
N TYR A 83 1.40 17.39 1.33
CA TYR A 83 0.10 17.58 1.99
C TYR A 83 0.28 18.17 3.39
N ILE A 84 -0.63 19.07 3.77
CA ILE A 84 -0.63 19.68 5.10
C ILE A 84 -1.18 18.69 6.13
N THR A 85 -2.16 17.87 5.73
CA THR A 85 -2.78 16.88 6.60
C THR A 85 -2.92 15.52 5.92
N LYS A 86 -2.91 14.44 6.70
CA LYS A 86 -3.20 13.08 6.22
C LYS A 86 -4.53 13.00 5.48
N LYS A 87 -5.56 13.69 6.02
CA LYS A 87 -6.89 13.75 5.41
C LYS A 87 -6.83 14.35 4.01
N GLU A 88 -6.12 15.46 3.83
CA GLU A 88 -5.92 16.10 2.53
C GLU A 88 -5.26 15.14 1.53
N GLY A 89 -4.17 14.47 1.95
CA GLY A 89 -3.47 13.52 1.09
C GLY A 89 -4.32 12.32 0.68
N ILE A 90 -5.04 11.73 1.64
CA ILE A 90 -5.94 10.60 1.38
C ILE A 90 -7.08 11.02 0.44
N THR A 91 -7.72 12.16 0.71
CA THR A 91 -8.79 12.67 -0.16
C THR A 91 -8.28 12.89 -1.57
N HIS A 92 -7.14 13.57 -1.73
CA HIS A 92 -6.56 13.83 -3.04
C HIS A 92 -6.22 12.55 -3.81
N VAL A 93 -5.61 11.55 -3.14
CA VAL A 93 -5.29 10.27 -3.78
C VAL A 93 -6.56 9.53 -4.20
N LEU A 94 -7.57 9.45 -3.32
CA LEU A 94 -8.81 8.74 -3.61
C LEU A 94 -9.65 9.44 -4.68
N ASP A 95 -9.62 10.77 -4.75
CA ASP A 95 -10.23 11.54 -5.84
C ASP A 95 -9.56 11.21 -7.18
N CYS A 96 -8.22 11.15 -7.21
CA CYS A 96 -7.48 10.76 -8.41
C CYS A 96 -7.80 9.32 -8.84
N VAL A 97 -7.85 8.38 -7.89
CA VAL A 97 -8.24 6.98 -8.16
C VAL A 97 -9.66 6.93 -8.74
N THR A 98 -10.62 7.59 -8.10
CA THR A 98 -12.02 7.61 -8.54
C THR A 98 -12.16 8.26 -9.92
N GLN A 99 -11.38 9.29 -10.22
CA GLN A 99 -11.37 9.93 -11.54
C GLN A 99 -10.86 8.99 -12.65
N VAL A 100 -9.93 8.09 -12.35
CA VAL A 100 -9.37 7.15 -13.33
C VAL A 100 -10.23 5.92 -13.50
N PHE A 101 -10.68 5.33 -12.40
CA PHE A 101 -11.39 4.04 -12.43
C PHE A 101 -12.91 4.19 -12.43
N GLY A 102 -13.44 5.42 -12.35
CA GLY A 102 -14.85 5.73 -12.55
C GLY A 102 -15.77 4.93 -11.61
N ASP A 103 -16.74 4.24 -12.20
CA ASP A 103 -17.75 3.44 -11.49
C ASP A 103 -17.23 2.04 -11.06
N MET A 104 -15.96 1.71 -11.28
CA MET A 104 -15.38 0.46 -10.82
C MET A 104 -15.38 0.38 -9.30
N LYS A 105 -15.48 -0.86 -8.77
CA LYS A 105 -15.36 -1.09 -7.33
C LYS A 105 -13.93 -0.82 -6.87
N VAL A 106 -13.75 0.24 -6.10
CA VAL A 106 -12.49 0.58 -5.43
C VAL A 106 -12.56 0.12 -3.97
N PHE A 107 -11.58 -0.70 -3.59
CA PHE A 107 -11.40 -1.25 -2.26
C PHE A 107 -10.14 -0.64 -1.63
N VAL A 108 -10.33 0.17 -0.61
CA VAL A 108 -9.23 0.80 0.13
C VAL A 108 -8.91 -0.05 1.35
N LEU A 109 -7.67 -0.51 1.45
CA LEU A 109 -7.24 -1.32 2.59
C LEU A 109 -7.01 -0.44 3.82
N ASP A 110 -7.49 -0.90 4.98
CA ASP A 110 -7.20 -0.30 6.28
C ASP A 110 -6.12 -1.07 7.06
N VAL A 111 -5.65 -0.48 8.17
CA VAL A 111 -4.65 -1.05 9.08
C VAL A 111 -5.12 -2.29 9.85
N GLU A 112 -6.39 -2.65 9.74
CA GLU A 112 -6.99 -3.86 10.31
C GLU A 112 -7.19 -4.96 9.24
N ALA A 113 -6.68 -4.74 8.03
CA ALA A 113 -6.83 -5.61 6.87
C ALA A 113 -8.28 -5.79 6.38
N ASN A 114 -9.12 -4.77 6.57
CA ASN A 114 -10.43 -4.69 5.95
C ASN A 114 -10.36 -3.94 4.61
N LEU A 115 -11.27 -4.29 3.69
CA LEU A 115 -11.47 -3.58 2.43
C LEU A 115 -12.66 -2.63 2.54
N LEU A 116 -12.38 -1.33 2.61
CA LEU A 116 -13.35 -0.26 2.72
C LEU A 116 -13.73 0.29 1.34
N SER A 117 -14.97 0.78 1.20
CA SER A 117 -15.30 1.65 0.08
C SER A 117 -14.58 3.00 0.20
N VAL A 118 -14.42 3.72 -0.91
CA VAL A 118 -13.86 5.09 -0.92
C VAL A 118 -14.56 6.00 0.09
N ARG A 119 -15.90 5.95 0.15
CA ARG A 119 -16.69 6.75 1.10
C ARG A 119 -16.35 6.43 2.56
N GLN A 120 -16.20 5.14 2.89
CA GLN A 120 -15.81 4.72 4.24
C GLN A 120 -14.38 5.14 4.55
N ALA A 121 -13.45 4.97 3.61
CA ALA A 121 -12.06 5.38 3.75
C ALA A 121 -11.92 6.90 4.00
N LEU A 122 -12.72 7.74 3.32
CA LEU A 122 -12.72 9.19 3.57
C LEU A 122 -13.25 9.54 4.97
N LYS A 123 -14.26 8.81 5.46
CA LYS A 123 -14.79 9.00 6.82
C LYS A 123 -13.78 8.54 7.88
N GLU A 124 -13.13 7.40 7.64
CA GLU A 124 -12.19 6.73 8.54
C GLU A 124 -10.73 6.91 8.09
N HIS A 125 -10.39 8.09 7.56
CA HIS A 125 -9.09 8.36 6.91
C HIS A 125 -7.87 7.95 7.75
N LEU A 126 -7.92 8.05 9.08
CA LEU A 126 -6.82 7.62 9.94
C LEU A 126 -6.57 6.10 9.89
N LYS A 127 -7.58 5.29 9.60
CA LYS A 127 -7.44 3.83 9.49
C LYS A 127 -6.83 3.37 8.17
N VAL A 128 -6.90 4.18 7.12
CA VAL A 128 -6.31 3.83 5.81
C VAL A 128 -4.94 4.46 5.60
N SER A 129 -4.52 5.35 6.50
CA SER A 129 -3.19 5.95 6.48
C SER A 129 -2.12 4.90 6.77
N SER A 130 -1.07 4.85 5.94
CA SER A 130 0.06 3.94 6.13
C SER A 130 -0.35 2.46 6.24
N ALA A 131 -1.39 2.02 5.52
CA ALA A 131 -1.94 0.66 5.64
C ALA A 131 -1.20 -0.41 4.80
N ASN A 132 -0.13 -0.06 4.09
CA ASN A 132 0.59 -0.97 3.20
C ASN A 132 1.19 -2.19 3.93
N TRP A 133 1.63 -2.04 5.18
CA TRP A 133 2.14 -3.15 6.00
C TRP A 133 1.04 -4.19 6.30
N ALA A 134 -0.21 -3.73 6.48
CA ALA A 134 -1.34 -4.62 6.74
C ALA A 134 -1.62 -5.51 5.52
N ALA A 135 -1.40 -5.01 4.30
CA ALA A 135 -1.53 -5.80 3.06
C ALA A 135 -0.57 -7.00 3.07
N THR A 136 0.71 -6.76 3.35
CA THR A 136 1.73 -7.79 3.43
C THR A 136 1.39 -8.81 4.52
N GLY A 137 1.07 -8.34 5.73
CA GLY A 137 0.68 -9.22 6.83
C GLY A 137 -0.54 -10.06 6.51
N TRP A 138 -1.54 -9.47 5.85
CA TRP A 138 -2.79 -10.14 5.51
C TRP A 138 -2.57 -11.26 4.52
N VAL A 139 -1.84 -11.00 3.42
CA VAL A 139 -1.49 -12.02 2.42
C VAL A 139 -0.68 -13.14 3.06
N VAL A 140 0.37 -12.81 3.84
CA VAL A 140 1.21 -13.83 4.48
C VAL A 140 0.41 -14.66 5.48
N SER A 141 -0.54 -14.07 6.21
CA SER A 141 -1.38 -14.78 7.19
C SER A 141 -2.28 -15.87 6.58
N GLN A 142 -2.56 -15.77 5.28
CA GLN A 142 -3.27 -16.82 4.55
C GLN A 142 -2.39 -18.06 4.37
N LEU A 143 -1.08 -17.87 4.19
CA LEU A 143 -0.09 -18.93 3.91
C LEU A 143 0.58 -19.47 5.18
N ILE A 144 0.91 -18.58 6.12
CA ILE A 144 1.65 -18.90 7.34
C ILE A 144 0.76 -18.54 8.54
N LYS A 145 0.44 -19.54 9.36
CA LYS A 145 -0.46 -19.34 10.51
C LYS A 145 0.21 -18.67 11.70
N THR A 146 1.49 -18.92 11.95
CA THR A 146 2.21 -18.27 13.05
C THR A 146 3.63 -17.94 12.62
N GLY A 147 4.04 -16.69 12.81
CA GLY A 147 5.36 -16.21 12.41
C GLY A 147 5.47 -14.69 12.52
N ILE A 148 6.63 -14.16 12.14
CA ILE A 148 6.87 -12.71 12.08
C ILE A 148 7.28 -12.38 10.65
N VAL A 149 6.60 -11.44 10.03
CA VAL A 149 7.02 -10.87 8.75
C VAL A 149 7.92 -9.68 9.02
N VAL A 150 9.08 -9.66 8.37
CA VAL A 150 10.01 -8.52 8.41
C VAL A 150 10.07 -7.93 7.01
N ASP A 151 9.42 -6.78 6.82
CA ASP A 151 9.38 -6.06 5.55
C ASP A 151 10.35 -4.87 5.61
N VAL A 152 11.51 -5.03 4.97
CA VAL A 152 12.57 -4.03 4.93
C VAL A 152 12.40 -3.17 3.68
N GLY A 153 11.83 -1.98 3.89
CA GLY A 153 11.78 -0.94 2.88
C GLY A 153 13.09 -0.16 2.76
N SER A 154 13.07 0.86 1.92
CA SER A 154 14.23 1.73 1.69
C SER A 154 14.52 2.69 2.86
N THR A 155 13.55 2.99 3.71
CA THR A 155 13.71 3.86 4.91
C THR A 155 13.36 3.17 6.21
N THR A 156 12.38 2.28 6.18
CA THR A 156 11.81 1.67 7.39
C THR A 156 11.76 0.17 7.25
N THR A 157 11.71 -0.51 8.40
CA THR A 157 11.46 -1.94 8.52
C THR A 157 10.19 -2.13 9.33
N SER A 158 9.19 -2.80 8.76
CA SER A 158 7.99 -3.21 9.50
C SER A 158 8.17 -4.62 10.06
N ILE A 159 7.82 -4.81 11.32
CA ILE A 159 7.78 -6.10 12.00
C ILE A 159 6.32 -6.43 12.27
N ILE A 160 5.81 -7.47 11.61
CA ILE A 160 4.39 -7.79 11.59
C ILE A 160 4.18 -9.19 12.17
N PRO A 161 3.79 -9.30 13.47
CA PRO A 161 3.53 -10.59 14.08
C PRO A 161 2.21 -11.18 13.57
N ILE A 162 2.23 -12.47 13.26
CA ILE A 162 1.08 -13.25 12.84
C ILE A 162 0.91 -14.42 13.80
N ILE A 163 -0.29 -14.60 14.33
CA ILE A 163 -0.66 -15.71 15.21
C ILE A 163 -2.01 -16.26 14.77
N ASN A 164 -2.13 -17.57 14.62
CA ASN A 164 -3.34 -18.26 14.18
C ASN A 164 -3.96 -17.70 12.88
N GLY A 165 -3.12 -17.31 11.92
CA GLY A 165 -3.51 -16.77 10.63
C GLY A 165 -4.08 -15.35 10.72
N LYS A 166 -3.78 -14.61 11.79
CA LYS A 166 -4.21 -13.22 11.97
C LYS A 166 -3.02 -12.33 12.29
N ILE A 167 -3.04 -11.12 11.76
CA ILE A 167 -2.11 -10.06 12.15
C ILE A 167 -2.39 -9.70 13.61
N THR A 168 -1.34 -9.69 14.43
CA THR A 168 -1.41 -9.41 15.88
C THR A 168 -0.62 -8.16 16.29
N ALA A 169 -0.25 -7.34 15.31
CA ALA A 169 0.37 -6.04 15.55
C ALA A 169 -0.57 -5.16 16.39
N GLN A 170 -0.05 -4.64 17.50
CA GLN A 170 -0.75 -3.78 18.45
C GLN A 170 -0.86 -2.35 17.91
N GLY A 171 0.18 -1.84 17.26
CA GLY A 171 0.21 -0.50 16.70
C GLY A 171 -0.64 -0.38 15.43
N LYS A 172 -1.51 0.62 15.40
CA LYS A 172 -2.35 0.97 14.23
C LYS A 172 -1.86 2.24 13.55
N THR A 173 -1.09 3.06 14.26
CA THR A 173 -0.39 4.23 13.74
C THR A 173 1.12 4.03 13.75
N ASP A 174 1.86 4.80 12.96
CA ASP A 174 3.33 4.72 12.96
C ASP A 174 3.93 4.99 14.36
N LEU A 175 3.30 5.89 15.14
CA LEU A 175 3.73 6.17 16.51
C LEU A 175 3.54 4.96 17.43
N GLU A 176 2.37 4.33 17.41
CA GLU A 176 2.13 3.14 18.24
C GLU A 176 3.03 1.98 17.78
N LYS A 177 3.24 1.82 16.47
CA LYS A 177 4.15 0.78 15.95
C LYS A 177 5.58 1.03 16.42
N LEU A 178 6.05 2.28 16.45
CA LEU A 178 7.34 2.64 17.03
C LEU A 178 7.41 2.27 18.53
N GLN A 179 6.37 2.60 19.30
CA GLN A 179 6.30 2.30 20.74
C GLN A 179 6.31 0.79 21.02
N ASN A 180 5.70 -0.01 20.15
CA ASN A 180 5.59 -1.46 20.28
C ASN A 180 6.75 -2.23 19.62
N GLY A 181 7.72 -1.55 18.99
CA GLY A 181 8.82 -2.21 18.27
C GLY A 181 8.39 -2.89 16.95
N GLU A 182 7.25 -2.50 16.40
CA GLU A 182 6.65 -3.02 15.16
C GLU A 182 7.03 -2.20 13.92
N LEU A 183 7.69 -1.06 14.14
CA LEU A 183 8.28 -0.22 13.11
C LEU A 183 9.67 0.22 13.56
N ILE A 184 10.66 0.06 12.68
CA ILE A 184 12.02 0.54 12.89
C ILE A 184 12.34 1.54 11.78
N TYR A 185 12.86 2.71 12.13
CA TYR A 185 13.32 3.74 11.17
C TYR A 185 14.73 3.42 10.60
N SER A 186 14.91 2.16 10.20
CA SER A 186 16.07 1.68 9.48
C SER A 186 15.59 0.88 8.28
N GLY A 187 16.18 1.14 7.13
CA GLY A 187 15.87 0.50 5.85
C GLY A 187 17.13 0.33 5.02
N SER A 188 16.97 -0.23 3.84
CA SER A 188 18.10 -0.71 3.03
C SER A 188 18.89 0.38 2.31
N LEU A 189 18.35 1.59 2.12
CA LEU A 189 18.95 2.58 1.20
C LEU A 189 19.08 4.00 1.76
N ARG A 190 18.09 4.50 2.50
CA ARG A 190 17.99 5.92 2.88
C ARG A 190 18.31 6.19 4.34
N THR A 191 18.68 5.16 5.11
CA THR A 191 19.01 5.35 6.52
C THR A 191 20.37 6.02 6.64
N ASN A 192 20.40 7.15 7.32
CA ASN A 192 21.64 7.84 7.64
C ASN A 192 22.46 6.95 8.59
N ILE A 193 23.72 6.65 8.24
CA ILE A 193 24.62 5.81 9.05
C ILE A 193 24.73 6.34 10.49
N ALA A 194 24.73 7.66 10.67
CA ALA A 194 24.77 8.30 11.99
C ALA A 194 23.54 8.03 12.86
N ALA A 195 22.43 7.56 12.28
CA ALA A 195 21.24 7.11 13.02
C ALA A 195 21.32 5.63 13.46
N ILE A 196 22.31 4.89 12.95
CA ILE A 196 22.53 3.47 13.28
C ILE A 196 23.65 3.33 14.31
N ILE A 197 24.75 4.05 14.11
CA ILE A 197 25.95 3.98 14.95
C ILE A 197 26.46 5.38 15.30
N ASN A 198 26.90 5.54 16.55
CA ASN A 198 27.41 6.83 17.05
C ASN A 198 28.90 7.03 16.74
N THR A 199 29.65 5.94 16.56
CA THR A 199 31.07 5.95 16.24
C THR A 199 31.40 4.81 15.29
N ILE A 200 32.40 5.03 14.43
CA ILE A 200 32.94 4.03 13.52
C ILE A 200 34.37 3.75 14.00
N PRO A 201 34.75 2.49 14.26
CA PRO A 201 36.15 2.16 14.51
C PRO A 201 36.98 2.48 13.26
N VAL A 202 37.98 3.33 13.41
CA VAL A 202 38.99 3.61 12.39
C VAL A 202 40.30 3.05 12.92
N ASN A 203 40.98 2.24 12.11
CA ASN A 203 42.30 1.69 12.43
C ASN A 203 43.37 2.79 12.41
#